data_AF-A0A3D8MWE3-F1
#
_entry.id   AF-A0A3D8MWE3-F1
#
_cell.length_a   1.000
_cell.length_b   1.000
_cell.length_c   1.000
_cell.angle_alpha   90.00
_cell.angle_beta   90.00
_cell.angle_gamma   90.00
#
_symmetry.space_group_name_H-M   'P 1'
#
loop_
_entity.id
_entity.type
_entity.pdbx_description
1 polymer ?
#
loop_
_entity_poly.entity_id
_entity_poly.type
_entity_poly.pdbx_seq_one_letter_code
_entity_poly.pdbx_strand_id
1 'polypeptide(L)'
;MTIRSDRDATFVRNLARYIDHKAEELQTAAPSAPIDKLMMLASMNVAEELFEAREELHRMRVQLKETTETLVDLITQVEEA
;
A
#
# COMPACT_ATOMS: atom_id res chain seq x y z
N MET A 1 -2.32 -2.70 -24.46
CA MET A 1 -1.16 -3.38 -23.83
C MET A 1 -1.61 -4.80 -23.47
N THR A 2 -0.79 -5.83 -23.72
CA THR A 2 -1.09 -7.20 -23.30
C THR A 2 -0.17 -7.56 -22.14
N ILE A 3 -0.75 -7.81 -20.96
CA ILE A 3 0.00 -8.15 -19.73
C ILE A 3 -0.09 -9.66 -19.53
N ARG A 4 1.06 -10.34 -19.40
CA ARG A 4 1.13 -11.74 -18.95
C ARG A 4 1.28 -11.74 -17.44
N SER A 5 0.38 -12.42 -16.74
CA SER A 5 0.37 -12.53 -15.29
C SER A 5 -0.19 -13.87 -14.86
N ASP A 6 0.34 -14.42 -13.76
CA ASP A 6 -0.16 -15.64 -13.12
C ASP A 6 -1.33 -15.36 -12.15
N ARG A 7 -1.67 -14.07 -11.94
CA ARG A 7 -2.82 -13.63 -11.15
C ARG A 7 -4.11 -13.74 -11.97
N ASP A 8 -5.25 -13.80 -11.30
CA ASP A 8 -6.54 -13.81 -11.98
C ASP A 8 -6.78 -12.51 -12.77
N ALA A 9 -7.57 -12.62 -13.83
CA ALA A 9 -7.79 -11.51 -14.75
C ALA A 9 -8.51 -10.31 -14.09
N THR A 10 -9.29 -10.54 -13.03
CA THR A 10 -9.99 -9.45 -12.32
C THR A 10 -8.99 -8.63 -11.52
N PHE A 11 -8.05 -9.27 -10.81
CA PHE A 11 -6.97 -8.57 -10.13
C PHE A 11 -6.15 -7.70 -11.10
N VAL A 12 -5.72 -8.25 -12.24
CA VAL A 12 -4.91 -7.52 -13.22
C VAL A 12 -5.69 -6.32 -13.79
N ARG A 13 -6.99 -6.49 -14.10
CA ARG A 13 -7.84 -5.38 -14.57
C ARG A 13 -8.01 -4.29 -13.52
N ASN A 14 -8.16 -4.65 -12.25
CA ASN A 14 -8.30 -3.67 -11.17
C ASN A 14 -7.00 -2.88 -10.98
N LEU A 15 -5.85 -3.54 -11.05
CA LEU A 15 -4.55 -2.89 -10.99
C LEU A 15 -4.35 -1.91 -12.15
N ALA A 16 -4.68 -2.31 -13.38
CA ALA A 16 -4.60 -1.42 -14.54
C ALA A 16 -5.49 -0.19 -14.38
N ARG A 17 -6.76 -0.40 -13.97
CA ARG A 17 -7.70 0.71 -13.74
C ARG A 17 -7.21 1.69 -12.68
N TYR A 18 -6.54 1.18 -11.65
CA TYR A 18 -5.96 2.04 -10.61
C TYR A 18 -4.90 2.98 -11.17
N ILE A 19 -3.98 2.44 -11.99
CA ILE A 19 -2.93 3.22 -12.64
C ILE A 19 -3.54 4.22 -13.63
N ASP A 20 -4.50 3.78 -14.44
CA ASP A 20 -5.20 4.65 -15.40
C ASP A 20 -5.84 5.85 -14.69
N HIS A 21 -6.54 5.62 -13.58
CA HIS A 21 -7.14 6.68 -12.78
C HIS A 21 -6.10 7.68 -12.25
N LYS A 22 -4.98 7.20 -11.68
CA LYS A 22 -3.89 8.09 -11.22
C LYS A 22 -3.29 8.90 -12.36
N ALA A 23 -3.12 8.30 -13.53
CA ALA A 23 -2.64 8.99 -14.71
C ALA A 23 -3.63 10.07 -15.21
N GLU A 24 -4.93 9.77 -15.21
CA GLU A 24 -6.00 10.72 -15.57
C GLU A 24 -6.06 11.91 -14.60
N GLU A 25 -5.92 11.68 -13.30
CA GLU A 25 -5.86 12.75 -12.28
C GLU A 25 -4.67 13.69 -12.54
N LEU A 26 -3.49 13.12 -12.78
CA LEU A 26 -2.27 13.89 -13.07
C LEU A 26 -2.38 14.65 -14.40
N GLN A 27 -2.94 14.03 -15.43
CA GLN A 27 -3.17 14.65 -16.73
C GLN A 27 -4.18 15.80 -16.64
N THR A 28 -5.21 15.66 -15.80
CA THR A 28 -6.20 16.72 -15.53
C THR A 28 -5.57 17.88 -14.78
N ALA A 29 -4.70 17.62 -13.81
CA ALA A 29 -3.98 18.64 -13.06
C ALA A 29 -2.91 19.36 -13.92
N ALA A 30 -2.31 18.67 -14.89
CA ALA A 30 -1.29 19.23 -15.77
C ALA A 30 -1.50 18.82 -17.24
N PRO A 31 -2.47 19.43 -17.96
CA PRO A 31 -2.84 19.04 -19.33
C PRO A 31 -1.71 19.10 -20.36
N SER A 32 -0.77 20.04 -20.17
CA SER A 32 0.35 20.26 -21.10
C SER A 32 1.63 19.49 -20.73
N ALA A 33 1.61 18.69 -19.66
CA ALA A 33 2.80 17.95 -19.24
C ALA A 33 3.07 16.76 -20.17
N PRO A 34 4.35 16.43 -20.45
CA PRO A 34 4.70 15.23 -21.21
C PRO A 34 4.21 13.96 -20.52
N ILE A 35 3.59 13.04 -21.28
CA ILE A 35 2.98 11.81 -20.76
C ILE A 35 3.97 10.94 -19.99
N ASP A 36 5.21 10.84 -20.47
CA ASP A 36 6.29 10.07 -19.87
C ASP A 36 6.70 10.63 -18.49
N LYS A 37 6.61 11.95 -18.28
CA LYS A 37 6.79 12.54 -16.94
C LYS A 37 5.59 12.29 -16.03
N LEU A 38 4.37 12.34 -16.57
CA LEU A 38 3.16 12.03 -15.81
C LEU A 38 3.15 10.57 -15.34
N MET A 39 3.55 9.63 -16.20
CA MET A 39 3.66 8.21 -15.85
C MET A 39 4.76 7.94 -14.84
N MET A 40 5.89 8.68 -14.91
CA MET A 40 6.91 8.63 -13.86
C MET A 40 6.35 9.08 -12.52
N LEU A 41 5.62 10.20 -12.48
CA LEU A 41 4.98 10.70 -11.26
C LEU A 41 3.91 9.72 -10.73
N ALA A 42 3.08 9.15 -11.61
CA ALA A 42 2.11 8.12 -11.22
C ALA A 42 2.81 6.91 -10.56
N SER A 43 3.94 6.48 -11.15
CA SER A 43 4.74 5.38 -10.60
C SER A 43 5.35 5.73 -9.24
N MET A 44 5.81 6.97 -9.06
CA MET A 44 6.32 7.46 -7.78
C MET A 44 5.23 7.48 -6.71
N ASN A 45 4.04 8.00 -7.02
CA ASN A 45 2.92 8.04 -6.09
C ASN A 45 2.51 6.63 -5.65
N VAL A 46 2.43 5.67 -6.58
CA VAL A 46 2.10 4.27 -6.25
C VAL A 46 3.19 3.63 -5.38
N ALA A 47 4.46 3.96 -5.63
CA ALA A 47 5.57 3.46 -4.80
C ALA A 47 5.57 4.07 -3.40
N GLU A 48 5.23 5.35 -3.27
CA GLU A 48 5.06 6.05 -1.99
C GLU A 48 3.93 5.41 -1.17
N GLU A 49 2.74 5.24 -1.76
CA GLU A 49 1.61 4.56 -1.12
C GLU A 49 1.98 3.14 -0.63
N LEU A 50 2.78 2.41 -1.41
CA LEU A 50 3.28 1.09 -1.02
C LEU A 50 4.24 1.17 0.18
N PHE A 51 5.12 2.16 0.22
CA PHE A 51 6.05 2.33 1.33
C PHE A 51 5.33 2.75 2.61
N GLU A 52 4.39 3.69 2.53
CA GLU A 52 3.55 4.10 3.65
C GLU A 52 2.76 2.92 4.21
N ALA A 53 2.10 2.13 3.36
CA ALA A 53 1.36 0.94 3.79
C ALA A 53 2.26 -0.10 4.46
N ARG A 54 3.51 -0.26 3.99
CA ARG A 54 4.48 -1.17 4.62
C ARG A 54 4.92 -0.68 6.00
N GLU A 55 5.15 0.62 6.13
CA GLU A 55 5.51 1.24 7.41
C GLU A 55 4.36 1.12 8.42
N GLU A 56 3.14 1.38 8.00
CA GLU A 56 1.94 1.23 8.81
C GLU A 56 1.76 -0.23 9.27
N LEU A 57 1.90 -1.20 8.36
CA LEU A 57 1.86 -2.62 8.71
C LEU A 57 2.98 -3.02 9.68
N HIS A 58 4.16 -2.40 9.60
CA HIS A 58 5.23 -2.66 10.56
C HIS A 58 4.86 -2.12 11.94
N ARG A 59 4.38 -0.88 12.01
CA ARG A 59 3.93 -0.21 13.23
C ARG A 59 2.83 -1.01 13.94
N MET A 60 1.82 -1.46 13.19
CA MET A 60 0.73 -2.29 13.72
C MET A 60 1.25 -3.61 14.30
N ARG A 61 2.24 -4.25 13.66
CA ARG A 61 2.85 -5.49 14.18
C ARG A 61 3.62 -5.26 15.48
N VAL A 62 4.36 -4.16 15.58
CA VAL A 62 5.08 -3.79 16.81
C VAL A 62 4.08 -3.54 17.94
N GLN A 63 3.06 -2.73 17.70
CA GLN A 63 2.04 -2.43 18.70
C GLN A 63 1.27 -3.69 19.15
N LEU A 64 0.93 -4.58 18.22
CA LEU A 64 0.27 -5.85 18.54
C LEU A 64 1.17 -6.72 19.43
N LYS A 65 2.47 -6.78 19.12
CA LYS A 65 3.44 -7.54 19.92
C LYS A 65 3.53 -6.98 21.34
N GLU A 66 3.74 -5.68 21.49
CA GLU A 66 3.83 -5.00 22.80
C GLU A 66 2.56 -5.19 23.63
N THR A 67 1.40 -5.06 23.00
CA THR A 67 0.10 -5.29 23.65
C THR A 67 -0.03 -6.74 24.11
N THR A 68 0.39 -7.71 23.27
CA THR A 68 0.33 -9.13 23.60
C THR A 68 1.28 -9.47 24.75
N GLU A 69 2.51 -8.95 24.73
CA GLU A 69 3.49 -9.14 25.81
C GLU A 69 2.96 -8.57 27.13
N THR A 70 2.39 -7.35 27.10
CA THR A 70 1.77 -6.74 28.27
C THR A 70 0.64 -7.58 28.85
N LEU A 71 -0.22 -8.15 27.98
CA LEU A 71 -1.32 -9.02 28.42
C LEU A 71 -0.80 -10.33 29.05
N VAL A 72 0.24 -10.92 28.49
CA VAL A 72 0.87 -12.14 29.05
C VAL A 72 1.47 -11.86 30.42
N ASP A 73 2.16 -10.74 30.59
CA ASP A 73 2.74 -10.35 31.88
C ASP A 73 1.66 -10.17 32.96
N LEU A 74 0.54 -9.52 32.61
CA LEU A 74 -0.59 -9.33 33.53
C LEU A 74 -1.26 -10.65 33.93
N ILE A 75 -1.42 -11.58 32.98
CA ILE A 75 -1.97 -12.91 33.28
C ILE A 75 -1.05 -13.67 34.24
N THR A 76 0.26 -13.65 33.97
CA THR A 76 1.26 -14.33 34.81
C THR A 76 1.26 -13.79 36.24
N GLN A 77 1.15 -12.47 36.42
CA GLN A 77 1.07 -11.86 37.75
C GLN A 77 -0.19 -12.26 38.54
N VAL A 78 -1.30 -12.52 37.86
CA VAL A 78 -2.54 -12.98 38.50
C VAL A 78 -2.45 -14.46 38.89
N GLU A 79 -1.75 -15.29 38.11
CA GLU A 79 -1.56 -16.71 38.44
C GLU A 79 -0.63 -16.94 39.65
N GLU A 80 0.29 -16.01 39.90
CA GLU A 80 1.23 -16.07 41.03
C GLU A 80 0.69 -15.49 42.35
N ALA A 81 -0.47 -14.82 42.33
CA ALA A 81 -1.09 -14.13 43.47
C ALA A 81 -2.20 -14.97 44.15
#